data_AF-A0A383D1X5-F1
#
_entry.id   AF-A0A383D1X5-F1
#
_cell.length_a   1.000
_cell.length_b   1.000
_cell.length_c   1.000
_cell.angle_alpha   90.00
_cell.angle_beta   90.00
_cell.angle_gamma   90.00
#
_symmetry.space_group_name_H-M   'P 1'
#
loop_
_entity.id
_entity.type
_entity.pdbx_description
1 polymer ?
#
loop_
_entity_poly.entity_id
_entity_poly.type
_entity_poly.pdbx_seq_one_letter_code
_entity_poly.pdbx_strand_id
1 'polypeptide(L)'
;LAAVLKNPAAYEPINPREVGQRRRIVFGELAGKAGAEYLMSLLGLEKNTSSAKNIAAGLKNLRMGDLLEIPLEDEIERKIISNEKGRRGRND
;
A
#
# COMPACT_ATOMS: atom_id res chain seq x y z
N LEU A 1 2.25 -4.06 2.56
CA LEU A 1 1.87 -2.69 2.16
C LEU A 1 2.93 -1.63 2.48
N ALA A 2 3.20 -1.34 3.76
CA ALA A 2 4.05 -0.20 4.15
C ALA A 2 5.47 -0.21 3.58
N ALA A 3 6.08 -1.38 3.40
CA ALA A 3 7.45 -1.49 2.87
C ALA A 3 7.52 -1.14 1.38
N VAL A 4 6.61 -1.67 0.56
CA VAL A 4 6.53 -1.39 -0.89
C VAL A 4 6.17 0.07 -1.15
N LEU A 5 5.27 0.67 -0.36
CA LEU A 5 4.96 2.10 -0.47
C LEU A 5 6.17 3.00 -0.12
N LYS A 6 7.09 2.52 0.72
CA LYS A 6 8.27 3.27 1.15
C LYS A 6 9.47 3.08 0.23
N ASN A 7 9.69 1.86 -0.24
CA ASN A 7 10.77 1.49 -1.15
C ASN A 7 10.37 0.27 -2.00
N PRO A 8 9.79 0.47 -3.19
CA PRO A 8 9.38 -0.63 -4.07
C PRO A 8 10.53 -1.52 -4.50
N ALA A 9 11.70 -0.92 -4.83
CA ALA A 9 12.90 -1.65 -5.25
C ALA A 9 13.38 -2.74 -4.25
N ALA A 10 12.95 -2.70 -2.99
CA ALA A 10 13.27 -3.75 -2.02
C ALA A 10 12.54 -5.08 -2.30
N TYR A 11 11.42 -5.04 -3.01
CA TYR A 11 10.56 -6.20 -3.29
C TYR A 11 10.14 -6.31 -4.75
N GLU A 12 10.45 -5.32 -5.58
CA GLU A 12 10.12 -5.25 -7.00
C GLU A 12 11.42 -5.14 -7.82
N PRO A 13 11.97 -6.26 -8.33
CA PRO A 13 13.18 -6.23 -9.16
C PRO A 13 12.99 -5.46 -10.48
N ILE A 14 11.77 -5.45 -11.01
CA ILE A 14 11.36 -4.78 -12.24
C ILE A 14 10.15 -3.91 -11.92
N ASN A 15 10.14 -2.67 -12.41
CA ASN A 15 8.99 -1.80 -12.20
C ASN A 15 7.77 -2.36 -12.96
N PRO A 16 6.61 -2.56 -12.31
CA PRO A 16 5.42 -3.10 -12.96
C PRO A 16 5.02 -2.37 -14.25
N ARG A 17 5.27 -1.05 -14.34
CA ARG A 17 4.94 -0.26 -15.53
C ARG A 17 5.76 -0.64 -16.76
N GLU A 18 6.98 -1.14 -16.58
CA GLU A 18 7.86 -1.56 -17.69
C GLU A 18 7.31 -2.79 -18.43
N VAL A 19 6.46 -3.58 -17.76
CA VAL A 19 5.80 -4.77 -18.33
C VAL A 19 4.30 -4.56 -18.54
N GLY A 20 3.83 -3.30 -18.54
CA GLY A 20 2.42 -2.95 -18.75
C GLY A 20 1.49 -3.25 -17.57
N GLN A 21 2.03 -3.52 -16.38
CA GLN A 21 1.27 -3.79 -15.15
C GLN A 21 1.13 -2.54 -14.26
N ARG A 22 0.15 -2.57 -13.35
CA ARG A 22 -0.08 -1.54 -12.32
C ARG A 22 -0.05 -2.15 -10.93
N ARG A 23 0.40 -1.37 -9.95
CA ARG A 23 0.34 -1.78 -8.53
C ARG A 23 -1.10 -1.80 -8.04
N ARG A 24 -1.45 -2.79 -7.22
CA ARG A 24 -2.74 -2.93 -6.55
C ARG A 24 -2.51 -3.11 -5.06
N ILE A 25 -3.41 -2.57 -4.25
CA ILE A 25 -3.46 -2.80 -2.82
C ILE A 25 -4.58 -3.78 -2.55
N VAL A 26 -4.22 -4.87 -1.87
CA VAL A 26 -5.15 -5.91 -1.46
C VAL A 26 -5.45 -5.75 0.02
N PHE A 27 -6.74 -5.72 0.38
CA PHE A 27 -7.23 -5.70 1.74
C PHE A 27 -7.95 -7.00 2.04
N GLY A 28 -7.65 -7.59 3.20
CA GLY A 28 -8.15 -8.90 3.58
C GLY A 28 -7.59 -9.31 4.94
N GLU A 29 -7.55 -10.62 5.19
CA GLU A 29 -7.08 -11.20 6.46
C GLU A 29 -5.67 -10.71 6.87
N LEU A 30 -4.79 -10.50 5.89
CA LEU A 30 -3.41 -10.08 6.10
C LEU A 30 -3.24 -8.55 6.22
N ALA A 31 -4.34 -7.79 6.24
CA ALA A 31 -4.28 -6.35 6.42
C ALA A 31 -3.79 -5.98 7.82
N GLY A 32 -2.58 -5.44 7.92
CA GLY A 32 -2.05 -4.85 9.15
C GLY A 32 -2.59 -3.44 9.40
N LYS A 33 -2.18 -2.84 10.54
CA LYS A 33 -2.57 -1.48 10.97
C LYS A 33 -2.45 -0.45 9.83
N ALA A 34 -1.31 -0.41 9.14
CA ALA A 34 -1.08 0.57 8.06
C ALA A 34 -2.01 0.35 6.86
N GLY A 35 -2.37 -0.90 6.57
CA GLY A 35 -3.39 -1.22 5.55
C GLY A 35 -4.76 -0.71 5.97
N ALA A 36 -5.15 -0.95 7.22
CA ALA A 36 -6.41 -0.42 7.75
C ALA A 36 -6.45 1.11 7.76
N GLU A 37 -5.38 1.81 8.19
CA GLU A 37 -5.30 3.28 8.14
C GLU A 37 -5.43 3.82 6.71
N TYR A 38 -4.83 3.13 5.74
CA TYR A 38 -4.93 3.52 4.34
C TYR A 38 -6.35 3.27 3.79
N LEU A 39 -6.97 2.13 4.12
CA LEU A 39 -8.36 1.84 3.76
C LEU A 39 -9.32 2.90 4.32
N MET A 40 -9.16 3.25 5.61
CA MET A 40 -9.93 4.32 6.25
C MET A 40 -9.83 5.63 5.47
N SER A 41 -8.62 5.97 4.99
CA SER A 41 -8.41 7.19 4.21
C SER A 41 -9.12 7.20 2.87
N LEU A 42 -9.17 6.04 2.19
CA LEU A 42 -9.89 5.89 0.93
C LEU A 42 -11.40 5.99 1.12
N LEU A 43 -11.90 5.55 2.27
CA LEU A 43 -13.31 5.62 2.65
C LEU A 43 -13.72 6.99 3.25
N GLY A 44 -12.81 7.96 3.32
CA GLY A 44 -13.08 9.26 3.93
C GLY A 44 -13.26 9.24 5.45
N LEU A 45 -12.80 8.18 6.12
CA LEU A 45 -12.86 8.04 7.57
C LEU A 45 -11.67 8.73 8.26
N GLU A 46 -11.90 9.25 9.46
CA GLU A 46 -10.85 9.87 10.26
C GLU A 46 -9.76 8.86 10.66
N LYS A 47 -8.50 9.20 10.38
CA LYS A 47 -7.34 8.35 10.69
C LYS A 47 -7.03 8.39 12.18
N ASN A 48 -7.52 7.42 12.93
CA ASN A 48 -7.12 7.22 14.31
C ASN A 48 -6.55 5.81 14.53
N THR A 49 -5.52 5.72 15.39
CA THR A 49 -4.77 4.46 15.59
C THR A 49 -5.62 3.37 16.24
N SER A 50 -6.61 3.73 17.07
CA SER A 50 -7.46 2.76 17.76
C SER A 50 -8.41 2.06 16.78
N SER A 51 -9.16 2.82 15.99
CA SER A 51 -10.03 2.34 14.92
C SER A 51 -9.26 1.55 13.88
N ALA A 52 -8.06 1.98 13.49
CA ALA A 52 -7.25 1.21 12.54
C ALA A 52 -6.86 -0.17 13.08
N LYS A 53 -6.51 -0.29 14.36
CA LYS A 53 -6.24 -1.60 14.99
C LYS A 53 -7.49 -2.46 15.03
N ASN A 54 -8.65 -1.87 15.37
CA ASN A 54 -9.92 -2.59 15.42
C ASN A 54 -10.35 -3.08 14.04
N ILE A 55 -10.19 -2.27 12.99
CA ILE A 55 -10.47 -2.66 11.61
C ILE A 55 -9.53 -3.77 11.16
N ALA A 56 -8.22 -3.65 11.40
CA ALA A 56 -7.26 -4.70 11.06
C ALA A 56 -7.59 -6.04 11.78
N ALA A 57 -7.96 -5.98 13.06
CA ALA A 57 -8.40 -7.15 13.81
C ALA A 57 -9.69 -7.75 13.24
N GLY A 58 -10.66 -6.90 12.87
CA GLY A 58 -11.90 -7.31 12.21
C GLY A 58 -11.63 -8.04 10.89
N LEU A 59 -10.82 -7.44 10.02
CA LEU A 59 -10.41 -8.04 8.74
C LEU A 59 -9.73 -9.40 8.92
N LYS A 60 -8.85 -9.53 9.92
CA LYS A 60 -8.20 -10.80 10.26
C LYS A 60 -9.19 -11.86 10.77
N ASN A 61 -10.17 -11.45 11.56
CA ASN A 61 -11.15 -12.36 12.15
C ASN A 61 -12.18 -12.88 11.14
N LEU A 62 -12.42 -12.16 10.03
CA LEU A 62 -13.31 -12.61 8.97
C LEU A 62 -12.85 -13.93 8.32
N ARG A 63 -11.54 -14.22 8.30
CA ARG A 63 -10.95 -15.44 7.72
C ARG A 63 -11.44 -15.74 6.30
N MET A 64 -11.61 -14.70 5.49
CA MET A 64 -12.10 -14.80 4.12
C MET A 64 -11.00 -14.60 3.07
N GLY A 65 -9.73 -14.56 3.49
CA GLY A 65 -8.61 -14.24 2.60
C GLY A 65 -8.66 -12.80 2.11
N ASP A 66 -8.49 -12.61 0.80
CA ASP A 66 -8.50 -11.30 0.15
C ASP A 66 -9.95 -10.85 -0.15
N LEU A 67 -10.31 -9.66 0.30
CA LEU A 67 -11.68 -9.13 0.21
C LEU A 67 -11.83 -8.04 -0.85
N LEU A 68 -10.83 -7.18 -0.99
CA LEU A 68 -10.90 -6.01 -1.86
C LEU A 68 -9.54 -5.72 -2.48
N GLU A 69 -9.53 -5.46 -3.77
CA GLU A 69 -8.36 -4.94 -4.48
C GLU A 69 -8.64 -3.52 -4.99
N ILE A 70 -7.71 -2.61 -4.72
CA ILE A 70 -7.80 -1.23 -5.20
C ILE A 70 -6.54 -0.92 -6.02
N PRO A 71 -6.67 -0.52 -7.29
CA PRO A 71 -5.55 -0.02 -8.08
C PRO A 71 -4.89 1.17 -7.38
N LEU A 72 -3.56 1.20 -7.33
CA LEU A 72 -2.86 2.35 -6.77
C LEU A 72 -3.04 3.54 -7.73
N GLU A 73 -3.51 4.67 -7.21
CA GLU A 73 -3.69 5.87 -8.03
C GLU A 73 -2.37 6.34 -8.63
N ASP A 74 -2.42 6.82 -9.87
CA ASP A 74 -1.23 7.22 -10.64
C ASP A 74 -0.42 8.31 -9.90
N GLU A 75 -1.06 9.17 -9.11
CA GLU A 75 -0.35 10.20 -8.33
C GLU A 75 0.46 9.60 -7.17
N ILE A 76 -0.13 8.66 -6.44
CA ILE A 76 0.53 7.95 -5.34
C ILE A 76 1.67 7.09 -5.91
N GLU A 77 1.43 6.42 -7.04
CA GLU A 77 2.44 5.64 -7.73
C GLU A 77 3.60 6.53 -8.26
N ARG A 78 3.29 7.71 -8.82
CA ARG A 78 4.32 8.69 -9.22
C ARG A 78 5.13 9.19 -8.03
N LYS A 79 4.50 9.46 -6.89
CA LYS A 79 5.21 9.86 -5.66
C LYS A 79 6.20 8.78 -5.22
N ILE A 80 5.77 7.52 -5.26
CA ILE A 80 6.63 6.37 -4.97
C ILE A 80 7.84 6.32 -5.92
N ILE A 81 7.62 6.44 -7.23
CA ILE A 81 8.69 6.41 -8.26
C ILE A 81 9.64 7.61 -8.14
N SER A 82 9.11 8.82 -7.88
CA SER A 82 9.93 10.03 -7.74
C SER A 82 10.90 9.94 -6.55
N ASN A 83 10.48 9.27 -5.48
CA ASN A 83 11.29 9.05 -4.30
C ASN A 83 12.44 8.07 -4.56
N GLU A 84 12.28 7.12 -5.49
CA GLU A 84 13.36 6.25 -5.96
C GLU A 84 14.43 7.04 -6.73
N LYS A 85 14.02 7.89 -7.68
CA LYS A 85 14.95 8.71 -8.49
C LYS A 85 15.78 9.67 -7.65
N GLY A 86 15.16 10.32 -6.66
CA GLY A 86 15.85 11.25 -5.74
C GLY A 86 16.79 10.59 -4.73
N ARG A 87 16.78 9.26 -4.58
CA ARG A 87 17.79 8.51 -3.81
C ARG A 87 18.98 8.10 -4.65
N ARG A 88 18.76 7.79 -5.94
CA ARG A 88 19.83 7.39 -6.86
C ARG A 88 20.83 8.52 -7.09
N GLY A 89 20.37 9.75 -7.35
CA GLY A 89 21.23 10.92 -7.57
C GLY A 89 21.89 11.54 -6.33
N ARG A 90 21.78 10.94 -5.14
CA ARG A 90 22.49 11.38 -3.92
C ARG A 90 23.67 10.48 -3.55
N ASN A 91 23.79 9.33 -4.24
CA ASN A 91 24.85 8.36 -4.01
C ASN A 91 25.88 8.34 -5.16
N ASP A 92 25.82 9.32 -6.07
CA ASP A 92 26.77 9.54 -7.16
C ASP A 92 27.61 10.80 -6.88
#